data_AF-A0A2G2AN50-F1
#
_entry.id   AF-A0A2G2AN50-F1
#
_cell.length_a   1.000
_cell.length_b   1.000
_cell.length_c   1.000
_cell.angle_alpha   90.00
_cell.angle_beta   90.00
_cell.angle_gamma   90.00
#
_symmetry.space_group_name_H-M   'P 1'
#
loop_
_entity.id
_entity.type
_entity.pdbx_description
1 polymer ?
#
loop_
_entity_poly.entity_id
_entity_poly.type
_entity_poly.pdbx_seq_one_letter_code
_entity_poly.pdbx_strand_id
1 'polypeptide(L)' 'MDDWVIVMMMSASIFLGSIALFGFLWALKNGQFDDEDRYLNATKFDGEDELNDAYELEKKRKDLEKNYRPE' A
#
# COMPACT_ATOMS: atom_id res chain seq x y z
N MET A 1 -28.88 25.56 -22.05
CA MET A 1 -28.16 25.03 -20.88
C MET A 1 -27.57 26.25 -20.22
N ASP A 2 -27.93 26.53 -18.97
CA ASP A 2 -27.60 27.82 -18.36
C ASP A 2 -26.11 27.91 -18.07
N ASP A 3 -25.49 29.05 -18.36
CA ASP A 3 -24.04 29.28 -18.14
C ASP A 3 -23.64 28.97 -16.69
N TRP A 4 -24.56 29.25 -15.75
CA TRP A 4 -24.40 28.91 -14.34
C TRP A 4 -24.22 27.40 -14.10
N VAL A 5 -24.98 26.57 -14.82
CA VAL A 5 -24.87 25.10 -14.73
C VAL A 5 -23.51 24.64 -15.26
N ILE A 6 -23.03 25.22 -16.36
CA ILE A 6 -21.71 24.90 -16.93
C ILE A 6 -20.59 25.26 -15.95
N VAL A 7 -20.65 26.45 -15.34
CA VAL A 7 -19.67 26.89 -14.33
C VAL A 7 -19.66 25.95 -13.13
N MET A 8 -20.82 25.57 -12.59
CA MET A 8 -20.87 24.63 -11.46
C MET A 8 -20.29 23.26 -11.81
N MET A 9 -20.58 22.73 -13.00
CA MET A 9 -20.03 21.44 -13.44
C MET A 9 -18.51 21.49 -13.61
N MET A 10 -17.99 22.58 -14.19
CA MET A 10 -16.55 22.78 -14.33
C MET A 10 -15.85 22.92 -12.97
N SER A 11 -16.38 23.77 -12.08
CA SER A 11 -15.79 23.96 -10.75
C SER A 11 -15.79 22.68 -9.93
N ALA A 12 -16.89 21.91 -9.95
CA ALA A 12 -16.94 20.62 -9.27
C ALA A 12 -15.90 19.63 -9.82
N SER A 13 -15.74 19.57 -11.15
CA SER A 13 -14.77 18.67 -11.80
C SER A 13 -13.33 19.04 -11.46
N ILE A 14 -12.98 20.33 -11.53
CA ILE A 14 -11.64 20.84 -11.20
C ILE A 14 -11.34 20.64 -9.72
N PHE A 15 -12.34 20.85 -8.85
CA PHE A 15 -12.18 20.66 -7.40
C PHE A 15 -11.90 19.20 -7.04
N LEU A 16 -12.72 18.27 -7.57
CA LEU A 16 -12.52 16.84 -7.35
C LEU A 16 -11.19 16.36 -7.93
N GLY A 17 -10.84 16.80 -9.15
CA GLY A 17 -9.55 16.50 -9.76
C GLY A 17 -8.37 17.00 -8.93
N SER A 18 -8.50 18.18 -8.33
CA SER A 18 -7.47 18.76 -7.46
C SER A 18 -7.30 17.94 -6.17
N ILE A 19 -8.39 17.53 -5.52
CA ILE A 19 -8.34 16.66 -4.34
C ILE A 19 -7.65 15.33 -4.67
N ALA A 20 -8.02 14.70 -5.78
CA ALA A 20 -7.41 13.45 -6.22
C ALA A 20 -5.90 13.62 -6.47
N LEU A 21 -5.51 14.73 -7.13
CA LEU A 21 -4.10 15.04 -7.38
C LEU A 21 -3.31 15.26 -6.07
N PHE A 22 -3.86 16.01 -5.12
CA PHE A 22 -3.23 16.19 -3.81
C PHE A 22 -3.09 14.88 -3.03
N GLY A 23 -4.12 14.02 -3.06
CA GLY A 23 -4.06 12.69 -2.47
C GLY A 23 -2.97 11.82 -3.11
N PHE A 24 -2.88 11.84 -4.44
CA PHE A 24 -1.84 11.12 -5.19
C PHE A 24 -0.43 11.61 -4.85
N LEU A 25 -0.20 12.93 -4.84
CA LEU A 25 1.10 13.50 -4.47
C LEU A 25 1.48 13.21 -3.01
N TRP A 26 0.51 13.20 -2.10
CA TRP A 26 0.73 12.80 -0.71
C TRP A 26 1.10 11.32 -0.59
N ALA A 27 0.42 10.44 -1.33
CA ALA A 27 0.72 9.01 -1.38
C ALA A 27 2.13 8.73 -1.93
N LEU A 28 2.53 9.44 -3.01
CA LEU A 28 3.90 9.40 -3.53
C LEU A 28 4.93 9.85 -2.49
N LYS A 29 4.69 10.99 -1.83
CA LYS A 29 5.61 11.53 -0.81
C LYS A 29 5.78 10.57 0.38
N ASN A 30 4.72 9.86 0.75
CA ASN A 30 4.75 8.91 1.87
C ASN A 30 5.22 7.51 1.49
N GLY A 31 5.62 7.28 0.23
CA GLY A 31 6.10 5.97 -0.22
C GLY A 31 5.00 4.90 -0.24
N GLN A 32 3.73 5.28 -0.43
CA GLN A 32 2.63 4.30 -0.49
C GLN A 32 2.75 3.33 -1.69
N PHE A 33 3.60 3.67 -2.65
CA PHE A 33 3.93 2.86 -3.83
C PHE A 33 5.29 2.16 -3.74
N ASP A 34 6.04 2.37 -2.65
CA ASP A 34 7.37 1.77 -2.46
C ASP A 34 7.31 0.26 -2.12
N ASP A 35 6.10 -0.26 -1.84
CA ASP A 35 5.85 -1.69 -1.60
C ASP A 35 5.85 -2.55 -2.89
N GLU A 36 6.07 -1.95 -4.08
CA GLU A 36 6.13 -2.68 -5.36
C GLU A 36 7.22 -3.75 -5.36
N ASP A 37 8.37 -3.48 -4.72
CA ASP A 37 9.45 -4.45 -4.57
C ASP A 37 9.00 -5.69 -3.78
N ARG A 38 8.09 -5.56 -2.81
CA ARG A 38 7.60 -6.71 -2.03
C ARG A 38 6.70 -7.63 -2.86
N TYR A 39 5.89 -7.07 -3.76
CA TYR A 39 5.01 -7.85 -4.63
C TYR A 39 5.75 -8.44 -5.85
N LEU A 40 6.75 -7.74 -6.38
CA LEU A 40 7.57 -8.21 -7.50
C LEU A 40 8.67 -9.17 -7.05
N ASN A 41 9.31 -8.95 -5.89
CA ASN A 41 10.35 -9.87 -5.37
C ASN A 41 9.77 -11.22 -4.98
N ALA A 42 8.54 -11.26 -4.44
CA ALA A 42 7.85 -12.52 -4.12
C ALA A 42 7.67 -13.46 -5.33
N THR A 43 7.72 -12.95 -6.57
CA THR A 43 7.64 -13.79 -7.78
C THR A 43 9.00 -14.02 -8.43
N LYS A 44 10.01 -13.19 -8.12
CA LYS A 44 11.27 -13.13 -8.87
C LYS A 44 12.45 -13.74 -8.13
N PHE A 45 12.40 -13.81 -6.81
CA PHE A 45 13.49 -14.32 -5.97
C PHE A 45 12.96 -15.46 -5.07
N ASP A 46 12.92 -16.69 -5.60
CA ASP A 46 12.97 -17.92 -4.80
C ASP A 46 14.43 -18.18 -4.36
N GLY A 47 15.09 -17.16 -3.80
CA GLY A 47 16.50 -17.20 -3.39
C GLY A 47 16.70 -17.82 -2.00
N GLU A 48 17.94 -18.20 -1.67
CA GLU A 48 18.28 -18.74 -0.34
C GLU A 48 17.93 -17.79 0.81
N ASP A 49 17.98 -16.47 0.57
CA ASP A 49 17.66 -15.45 1.57
C ASP A 49 16.15 -15.44 1.91
N GLU A 50 15.25 -15.49 0.93
CA GLU A 50 13.81 -15.66 1.19
C GLU A 50 13.48 -16.99 1.89
N LEU A 51 14.18 -18.08 1.57
CA LEU A 51 14.02 -19.36 2.29
C LEU A 51 14.43 -19.23 3.77
N ASN A 52 15.51 -18.50 4.05
CA ASN A 52 15.96 -18.23 5.41
C ASN A 52 14.97 -17.35 6.17
N ASP A 53 14.44 -16.30 5.53
CA ASP A 53 13.43 -15.42 6.12
C ASP A 53 12.12 -16.17 6.42
N ALA A 54 11.66 -17.04 5.51
CA ALA A 54 10.50 -17.89 5.73
C ALA A 54 10.73 -18.86 6.90
N TYR A 55 11.92 -19.45 6.99
CA TYR A 55 12.31 -20.34 8.09
C TYR A 55 12.36 -19.59 9.43
N GLU A 56 12.90 -18.37 9.46
CA GLU A 56 12.89 -17.54 10.66
C GLU A 56 11.48 -17.16 11.10
N LEU A 57 10.58 -16.85 10.16
CA LEU A 57 9.18 -16.57 10.43
C LEU A 57 8.48 -17.78 11.07
N GLU A 58 8.71 -18.97 10.52
CA GLU A 58 8.14 -20.22 11.05
C GLU A 58 8.66 -20.52 12.46
N LYS A 59 9.97 -20.30 12.69
CA LYS A 59 10.59 -20.45 14.01
C LYS A 59 9.98 -19.49 15.03
N LYS A 60 9.84 -18.21 14.68
CA LYS A 60 9.17 -17.20 15.53
C LYS A 60 7.74 -17.60 15.86
N ARG A 61 6.98 -18.14 14.90
CA ARG A 61 5.61 -18.61 15.14
C ARG A 61 5.57 -19.78 16.14
N LYS A 62 6.45 -20.77 15.99
CA LYS A 62 6.57 -21.91 16.91
C LYS A 62 6.99 -21.47 18.32
N ASP A 63 7.91 -20.52 18.41
CA ASP A 63 8.35 -19.97 19.70
C ASP A 63 7.22 -19.20 20.40
N LEU A 64 6.39 -18.48 19.66
CA LEU A 64 5.19 -17.82 20.19
C LEU A 64 4.14 -18.84 20.64
N GLU A 65 3.86 -19.88 19.84
CA GLU A 65 2.95 -20.97 20.22
C GLU A 65 3.43 -21.71 21.47
N LYS A 66 4.74 -21.93 21.61
CA LYS A 66 5.33 -22.59 22.78
C LYS A 66 5.33 -21.71 24.04
N ASN A 67 5.49 -20.39 23.86
CA ASN A 67 5.42 -19.42 24.95
C ASN A 67 3.99 -18.89 25.19
N TYR A 68 3.01 -19.34 24.40
CA TYR A 68 1.61 -19.00 24.60
C TYR A 68 1.13 -19.63 25.90
N ARG A 69 1.02 -18.80 26.93
CA ARG A 69 0.32 -19.13 28.17
C ARG A 69 -1.11 -18.62 28.05
N PRO A 70 -2.10 -19.49 27.84
CA PRO A 70 -3.49 -19.08 27.97
C PRO A 70 -3.72 -18.73 29.45
N GLU A 71 -4.12 -17.49 29.67
CA GLU A 71 -4.52 -16.92 30.96
C GLU A 71 -6.00 -17.13 31.24
#